data_AF-A0A970APD4-F1
#
_entry.id   AF-A0A970APD4-F1
#
_cell.length_a   1.000
_cell.length_b   1.000
_cell.length_c   1.000
_cell.angle_alpha   90.00
_cell.angle_beta   90.00
_cell.angle_gamma   90.00
#
_symmetry.space_group_name_H-M   'P 1'
#
loop_
_entity.id
_entity.type
_entity.pdbx_description
1 polymer ?
#
loop_
_entity_poly.entity_id
_entity_poly.type
_entity_poly.pdbx_seq_one_letter_code
_entity_poly.pdbx_strand_id
1 'polypeptide(L)'
;IRNLQASLPESKILVLSPFSGDQRAKDGQWMAPLLMVGQGAGLLTSATTRWSGIVTNIDIGPTILDWLGLTKGEMIGRPLELDDDFASKTAIARLLKLEKKLFSLAKYRSQVLRTFVGLQIGLYLFSLALLIIQQPLPLQLIKFIQLCLLICLALPLGILVLPGSWLLSLLVLVIVGISFYRSKDYLKTIMIIALVTAGALMIDVLRGFWWIRYSFLGYDAIAGARYYGIGNEYMGILVGSLIMGWSILRHYWNLGKGWLDFMVFLTAIMIIAAPQWGTNVGGGITAVVGFGLLWISLQQVKIRPRTLLFLVIAVVLGLSILMVFDFSRPESAQSHIGQTVIQIKQLGFTAIWQIITRKLAMNYNLLRYSIWSRALLVAIFAMAGNLLWPNKYIYWLTNNYPRLVNGLVGTIVAAIAALIFNDSGVVAAATCIFFAATTMLVLALALKHNLFPS
;
A
#
# COMPACT_ATOMS: atom_id res chain seq x y z
N ILE A 1 6.85 -30.13 30.82
CA ILE A 1 7.97 -29.34 30.27
C ILE A 1 9.15 -29.28 31.24
N ARG A 2 9.02 -28.73 32.45
CA ARG A 2 10.15 -28.69 33.42
C ARG A 2 10.76 -30.06 33.71
N ASN A 3 9.93 -31.09 33.94
CA ASN A 3 10.42 -32.46 34.15
C ASN A 3 11.13 -33.04 32.91
N LEU A 4 10.66 -32.70 31.70
CA LEU A 4 11.26 -33.12 30.43
C LEU A 4 12.64 -32.48 30.22
N GLN A 5 12.77 -31.18 30.52
CA GLN A 5 14.05 -30.47 30.46
C GLN A 5 15.02 -30.97 31.53
N ALA A 6 14.53 -31.31 32.72
CA ALA A 6 15.35 -31.91 33.77
C ALA A 6 15.88 -33.31 33.37
N SER A 7 15.09 -34.10 32.63
CA SER A 7 15.53 -35.41 32.12
C SER A 7 16.43 -35.32 30.88
N LEU A 8 16.36 -34.24 30.10
CA LEU A 8 17.12 -34.06 28.86
C LEU A 8 17.68 -32.63 28.78
N PRO A 9 18.70 -32.29 29.58
CA PRO A 9 19.16 -30.91 29.75
C PRO A 9 19.77 -30.28 28.50
N GLU A 10 20.35 -31.11 27.61
CA GLU A 10 20.92 -30.65 26.32
C GLU A 10 19.92 -30.70 25.16
N SER A 11 18.70 -31.19 25.39
CA SER A 11 17.71 -31.34 24.31
C SER A 11 17.02 -30.02 23.98
N LYS A 12 16.84 -29.79 22.68
CA LYS A 12 15.98 -28.73 22.15
C LYS A 12 14.57 -29.28 21.98
N ILE A 13 13.60 -28.71 22.68
CA ILE A 13 12.20 -29.16 22.65
C ILE A 13 11.34 -28.06 22.05
N LEU A 14 10.59 -28.42 20.99
CA LEU A 14 9.57 -27.57 20.39
C LEU A 14 8.19 -28.03 20.86
N VAL A 15 7.43 -27.15 21.50
CA VAL A 15 6.03 -27.39 21.89
C VAL A 15 5.15 -26.43 21.10
N LEU A 16 4.32 -27.00 20.22
CA LEU A 16 3.46 -26.23 19.33
C LEU A 16 2.03 -26.72 19.43
N SER A 17 1.07 -25.80 19.29
CA SER A 17 -0.32 -26.15 19.06
C SER A 17 -0.63 -26.03 17.56
N PRO A 18 -1.19 -27.05 16.90
CA PRO A 18 -1.53 -26.98 15.49
C PRO A 18 -2.73 -26.06 15.22
N PHE A 19 -3.50 -25.73 16.26
CA PHE A 19 -4.73 -24.96 16.13
C PHE A 19 -4.93 -24.02 17.32
N SER A 20 -5.59 -22.89 17.07
CA SER A 20 -6.11 -22.02 18.13
C SER A 20 -7.34 -22.67 18.76
N GLY A 21 -7.48 -22.72 20.08
CA GLY A 21 -8.67 -23.32 20.71
C GLY A 21 -9.99 -22.74 20.15
N ASP A 22 -11.05 -23.57 20.07
CA ASP A 22 -12.28 -23.29 19.31
C ASP A 22 -12.91 -21.92 19.57
N GLN A 23 -12.94 -21.48 20.83
CA GLN A 23 -13.50 -20.18 21.19
C GLN A 23 -12.71 -19.03 20.56
N ARG A 24 -11.38 -19.13 20.52
CA ARG A 24 -10.49 -18.14 19.92
C ARG A 24 -10.60 -18.16 18.40
N ALA A 25 -10.72 -19.33 17.79
CA ALA A 25 -10.95 -19.46 16.35
C ALA A 25 -12.26 -18.77 15.92
N LYS A 26 -13.35 -18.95 16.68
CA LYS A 26 -14.64 -18.26 16.44
C LYS A 26 -14.52 -16.74 16.46
N ASP A 27 -13.66 -16.21 17.32
CA ASP A 27 -13.38 -14.76 17.42
C ASP A 27 -12.35 -14.27 16.39
N GLY A 28 -11.93 -15.12 15.44
CA GLY A 28 -10.94 -14.79 14.42
C GLY A 28 -9.49 -14.76 14.93
N GLN A 29 -9.24 -15.32 16.11
CA GLN A 29 -7.92 -15.37 16.75
C GLN A 29 -7.20 -16.68 16.42
N TRP A 30 -6.80 -16.83 15.16
CA TRP A 30 -6.19 -18.05 14.62
C TRP A 30 -4.74 -18.31 15.04
N MET A 31 -4.11 -17.38 15.76
CA MET A 31 -2.72 -17.57 16.23
C MET A 31 -2.65 -18.65 17.30
N ALA A 32 -1.73 -19.60 17.12
CA ALA A 32 -1.48 -20.69 18.04
C ALA A 32 -0.15 -20.48 18.80
N PRO A 33 -0.06 -20.89 20.08
CA PRO A 33 1.17 -20.74 20.84
C PRO A 33 2.27 -21.68 20.33
N LEU A 34 3.50 -21.17 20.37
CA LEU A 34 4.73 -21.91 20.12
C LEU A 34 5.71 -21.62 21.25
N LEU A 35 6.30 -22.67 21.81
CA LEU A 35 7.31 -22.60 22.85
C LEU A 35 8.53 -23.40 22.41
N MET A 36 9.70 -22.80 22.57
CA MET A 36 10.99 -23.46 22.37
C MET A 36 11.72 -23.51 23.71
N VAL A 37 12.23 -24.68 24.06
CA VAL A 37 12.95 -24.94 25.31
C VAL A 37 14.34 -25.43 24.97
N GLY A 38 15.36 -24.96 25.72
CA GLY A 38 16.76 -25.36 25.54
C GLY A 38 17.64 -24.40 24.74
N GLN A 39 17.17 -23.19 24.41
CA GLN A 39 17.95 -22.18 23.66
C GLN A 39 18.10 -20.81 24.36
N GLY A 40 17.71 -20.70 25.63
CA GLY A 40 17.74 -19.42 26.35
C GLY A 40 16.37 -18.74 26.44
N ALA A 41 16.35 -17.51 26.95
CA ALA A 41 15.14 -16.72 27.15
C ALA A 41 15.05 -15.62 26.10
N GLY A 42 13.90 -15.50 25.42
CA GLY A 42 13.70 -14.49 24.40
C GLY A 42 12.37 -14.64 23.68
N LEU A 43 12.19 -13.87 22.61
CA LEU A 43 11.08 -14.01 21.67
C LEU A 43 11.56 -14.79 20.43
N LEU A 44 10.72 -15.68 19.90
CA LEU A 44 11.02 -16.34 18.64
C LEU A 44 10.79 -15.37 17.47
N THR A 45 11.72 -15.32 16.54
CA THR A 45 11.62 -14.55 15.30
C THR A 45 12.04 -15.43 14.11
N SER A 46 11.66 -15.04 12.91
CA SER A 46 12.15 -15.67 11.68
C SER A 46 12.32 -14.64 10.58
N ALA A 47 13.23 -14.90 9.64
CA ALA A 47 13.39 -14.05 8.47
C ALA A 47 12.13 -14.04 7.56
N THR A 48 11.23 -15.01 7.72
CA THR A 48 9.93 -15.09 7.04
C THR A 48 8.98 -13.98 7.50
N THR A 49 8.84 -13.78 8.81
CA THR A 49 7.96 -12.74 9.35
C THR A 49 8.69 -11.41 9.52
N ARG A 50 9.93 -11.44 10.03
CA ARG A 50 10.71 -10.29 10.51
C ARG A 50 10.08 -9.60 11.74
N TRP A 51 9.40 -10.38 12.58
CA TRP A 51 8.77 -9.89 13.81
C TRP A 51 9.21 -10.73 15.01
N SER A 52 9.77 -10.06 16.00
CA SER A 52 9.98 -10.66 17.33
C SER A 52 8.62 -11.05 17.94
N GLY A 53 8.43 -12.35 18.16
CA GLY A 53 7.23 -12.94 18.75
C GLY A 53 6.18 -13.42 17.75
N ILE A 54 6.43 -13.35 16.43
CA ILE A 54 5.54 -13.94 15.42
C ILE A 54 6.37 -14.76 14.45
N VAL A 55 5.99 -16.01 14.26
CA VAL A 55 6.63 -16.93 13.33
C VAL A 55 5.56 -17.69 12.55
N THR A 56 5.95 -18.37 11.48
CA THR A 56 5.01 -19.13 10.65
C THR A 56 5.19 -20.64 10.82
N ASN A 57 4.15 -21.41 10.51
CA ASN A 57 4.23 -22.87 10.52
C ASN A 57 5.26 -23.41 9.51
N ILE A 58 5.48 -22.72 8.39
CA ILE A 58 6.48 -23.11 7.38
C ILE A 58 7.93 -22.96 7.87
N ASP A 59 8.15 -22.25 8.99
CA ASP A 59 9.48 -22.09 9.60
C ASP A 59 9.88 -23.30 10.47
N ILE A 60 8.91 -24.13 10.89
CA ILE A 60 9.14 -25.27 11.78
C ILE A 60 10.05 -26.32 11.14
N GLY A 61 9.74 -26.73 9.89
CA GLY A 61 10.52 -27.73 9.16
C GLY A 61 12.00 -27.32 9.00
N PRO A 62 12.30 -26.14 8.44
CA PRO A 62 13.65 -25.61 8.35
C PRO A 62 14.39 -25.53 9.68
N THR A 63 13.68 -25.23 10.78
CA THR A 63 14.27 -25.18 12.13
C THR A 63 14.71 -26.55 12.62
N ILE A 64 13.89 -27.57 12.41
CA ILE A 64 14.24 -28.95 12.80
C ILE A 64 15.45 -29.44 11.99
N LEU A 65 15.47 -29.16 10.68
CA LEU A 65 16.59 -29.55 9.83
C LEU A 65 17.89 -28.85 10.23
N ASP A 66 17.81 -27.55 10.54
CA ASP A 66 18.96 -26.77 11.05
C ASP A 66 19.52 -27.36 12.35
N TRP A 67 18.65 -27.77 13.29
CA TRP A 67 19.09 -28.43 14.53
C TRP A 67 19.77 -29.78 14.29
N LEU A 68 19.40 -30.48 13.21
CA LEU A 68 20.02 -31.74 12.81
C LEU A 68 21.28 -31.55 11.94
N GLY A 69 21.67 -30.30 11.64
CA GLY A 69 22.78 -30.00 10.74
C GLY A 69 22.50 -30.34 9.27
N LEU A 70 21.22 -30.44 8.89
CA LEU A 70 20.76 -30.79 7.55
C LEU A 70 20.35 -29.56 6.74
N THR A 71 20.51 -29.62 5.43
CA THR A 71 20.08 -28.54 4.53
C THR A 71 18.56 -28.51 4.38
N LYS A 72 17.95 -27.33 4.41
CA LYS A 72 16.49 -27.16 4.32
C LYS A 72 15.86 -27.54 2.96
N GLY A 73 16.67 -27.79 1.92
CA GLY A 73 16.20 -28.08 0.56
C GLY A 73 15.29 -26.96 0.00
N GLU A 74 14.20 -27.35 -0.64
CA GLU A 74 13.25 -26.43 -1.31
C GLU A 74 12.22 -25.79 -0.36
N MET A 75 12.35 -25.97 0.97
CA MET A 75 11.41 -25.38 1.92
C MET A 75 11.45 -23.85 1.89
N ILE A 76 10.26 -23.26 1.79
CA ILE A 76 10.08 -21.80 1.67
C ILE A 76 10.49 -21.08 2.97
N GLY A 77 10.12 -21.65 4.12
CA GLY A 77 10.35 -21.04 5.43
C GLY A 77 11.82 -20.88 5.80
N ARG A 78 12.04 -20.24 6.94
CA ARG A 78 13.35 -19.89 7.47
C ARG A 78 13.49 -20.43 8.89
N PRO A 79 14.69 -20.92 9.29
CA PRO A 79 14.90 -21.34 10.66
C PRO A 79 14.51 -20.26 11.66
N LEU A 80 13.99 -20.70 12.80
CA LEU A 80 13.65 -19.83 13.92
C LEU A 80 14.93 -19.36 14.61
N GLU A 81 14.96 -18.06 14.91
CA GLU A 81 16.02 -17.41 15.67
C GLU A 81 15.45 -16.90 16.99
N LEU A 82 16.31 -16.79 18.00
CA LEU A 82 15.98 -16.20 19.29
C LEU A 82 16.33 -14.71 19.26
N ASP A 83 15.37 -13.88 19.65
CA ASP A 83 15.58 -12.47 19.98
C ASP A 83 15.80 -12.38 21.51
N ASP A 84 17.07 -12.40 21.89
CA ASP A 84 17.59 -12.58 23.25
C ASP A 84 17.52 -11.28 24.08
N ASP A 85 17.07 -10.19 23.48
CA ASP A 85 16.95 -8.88 24.14
C ASP A 85 15.93 -8.87 25.29
N PHE A 86 15.23 -9.98 25.53
CA PHE A 86 14.13 -10.08 26.49
C PHE A 86 14.29 -11.22 27.49
N ALA A 87 14.36 -10.88 28.77
CA ALA A 87 14.08 -11.83 29.85
C ALA A 87 12.68 -12.45 29.69
N SER A 88 12.48 -13.71 30.11
CA SER A 88 11.22 -14.44 29.81
C SER A 88 9.94 -13.72 30.27
N LYS A 89 9.97 -13.03 31.42
CA LYS A 89 8.81 -12.27 31.91
C LYS A 89 8.50 -11.05 31.03
N THR A 90 9.51 -10.32 30.57
CA THR A 90 9.32 -9.17 29.69
C THR A 90 8.93 -9.62 28.29
N ALA A 91 9.45 -10.75 27.80
CA ALA A 91 9.05 -11.38 26.55
C ALA A 91 7.54 -11.72 26.54
N ILE A 92 7.03 -12.39 27.58
CA ILE A 92 5.60 -12.72 27.70
C ILE A 92 4.75 -11.44 27.76
N ALA A 93 5.15 -10.45 28.57
CA ALA A 93 4.42 -9.19 28.66
C ALA A 93 4.37 -8.43 27.32
N ARG A 94 5.45 -8.51 26.53
CA ARG A 94 5.51 -7.93 25.18
C ARG A 94 4.63 -8.70 24.20
N LEU A 95 4.65 -10.03 24.25
CA LEU A 95 3.83 -10.91 23.41
C LEU A 95 2.33 -10.67 23.64
N LEU A 96 1.89 -10.59 24.90
CA LEU A 96 0.49 -10.30 25.24
C LEU A 96 0.05 -8.91 24.76
N LYS A 97 0.93 -7.90 24.85
CA LYS A 97 0.66 -6.56 24.28
C LYS A 97 0.56 -6.59 22.76
N LEU A 98 1.43 -7.36 22.09
CA LEU A 98 1.42 -7.54 20.64
C LEU A 98 0.14 -8.22 20.17
N GLU A 99 -0.20 -9.35 20.81
CA GLU A 99 -1.42 -10.11 20.59
C GLU A 99 -2.67 -9.24 20.71
N LYS A 100 -2.79 -8.49 21.82
CA LYS A 100 -3.93 -7.58 22.03
C LYS A 100 -4.08 -6.55 20.90
N LYS A 101 -2.96 -5.96 20.44
CA LYS A 101 -2.97 -5.00 19.32
C LYS A 101 -3.41 -5.67 18.03
N LEU A 102 -2.86 -6.83 17.70
CA LEU A 102 -3.19 -7.55 16.46
C LEU A 102 -4.65 -8.00 16.44
N PHE A 103 -5.17 -8.50 17.55
CA PHE A 103 -6.57 -8.89 17.64
C PHE A 103 -7.52 -7.72 17.54
N SER A 104 -7.20 -6.56 18.14
CA SER A 104 -8.02 -5.36 17.92
C SER A 104 -8.00 -4.93 16.46
N LEU A 105 -6.85 -5.03 15.79
CA LEU A 105 -6.73 -4.68 14.38
C LEU A 105 -7.54 -5.64 13.50
N ALA A 106 -7.36 -6.96 13.64
CA ALA A 106 -8.12 -7.95 12.88
C ALA A 106 -9.63 -7.81 13.07
N LYS A 107 -10.10 -7.61 14.31
CA LYS A 107 -11.52 -7.46 14.63
C LYS A 107 -12.17 -6.29 13.89
N TYR A 108 -11.50 -5.13 13.86
CA TYR A 108 -12.08 -3.91 13.31
C TYR A 108 -11.67 -3.59 11.87
N ARG A 109 -10.64 -4.26 11.32
CA ARG A 109 -10.10 -3.99 9.97
C ARG A 109 -11.17 -4.01 8.89
N SER A 110 -11.93 -5.11 8.81
CA SER A 110 -12.96 -5.26 7.78
C SER A 110 -14.03 -4.15 7.88
N GLN A 111 -14.45 -3.81 9.10
CA GLN A 111 -15.41 -2.74 9.34
C GLN A 111 -14.86 -1.37 8.93
N VAL A 112 -13.65 -1.01 9.39
CA VAL A 112 -13.01 0.27 9.08
C VAL A 112 -12.82 0.43 7.57
N LEU A 113 -12.31 -0.59 6.89
CA LEU A 113 -12.09 -0.54 5.43
C LEU A 113 -13.41 -0.45 4.67
N ARG A 114 -14.44 -1.20 5.06
CA ARG A 114 -15.76 -1.11 4.43
C ARG A 114 -16.42 0.24 4.64
N THR A 115 -16.31 0.83 5.84
CA THR A 115 -16.81 2.17 6.12
C THR A 115 -16.06 3.22 5.31
N PHE A 116 -14.72 3.16 5.28
CA PHE A 116 -13.90 4.07 4.48
C PHE A 116 -14.29 4.03 3.00
N VAL A 117 -14.30 2.83 2.40
CA VAL A 117 -14.62 2.66 0.98
C VAL A 117 -16.09 2.98 0.70
N GLY A 118 -17.01 2.62 1.59
CA GLY A 118 -18.44 2.93 1.47
C GLY A 118 -18.72 4.44 1.49
N LEU A 119 -18.09 5.17 2.42
CA LEU A 119 -18.17 6.64 2.47
C LEU A 119 -17.59 7.26 1.20
N GLN A 120 -16.44 6.77 0.72
CA GLN A 120 -15.84 7.24 -0.52
C GLN A 120 -16.78 7.05 -1.73
N ILE A 121 -17.34 5.84 -1.89
CA ILE A 121 -18.30 5.54 -2.96
C ILE A 121 -19.52 6.46 -2.86
N GLY A 122 -20.11 6.59 -1.67
CA GLY A 122 -21.27 7.45 -1.42
C GLY A 122 -20.99 8.91 -1.79
N LEU A 123 -19.84 9.45 -1.37
CA LEU A 123 -19.42 10.81 -1.69
C LEU A 123 -19.22 11.01 -3.20
N TYR A 124 -18.64 10.04 -3.91
CA TYR A 124 -18.43 10.13 -5.35
C TYR A 124 -19.76 10.12 -6.10
N LEU A 125 -20.64 9.17 -5.78
CA LEU A 125 -21.96 9.10 -6.39
C LEU A 125 -22.79 10.35 -6.10
N PHE A 126 -22.76 10.85 -4.87
CA PHE A 126 -23.46 12.09 -4.50
C PHE A 126 -22.87 13.29 -5.25
N SER A 127 -21.55 13.40 -5.33
CA SER A 127 -20.89 14.48 -6.09
C SER A 127 -21.27 14.45 -7.58
N LEU A 128 -21.32 13.26 -8.19
CA LEU A 128 -21.77 13.11 -9.57
C LEU A 128 -23.25 13.48 -9.74
N ALA A 129 -24.13 13.05 -8.83
CA ALA A 129 -25.53 13.44 -8.85
C ALA A 129 -25.69 14.97 -8.75
N LEU A 130 -24.92 15.62 -7.87
CA LEU A 130 -24.91 17.07 -7.76
C LEU A 130 -24.45 17.74 -9.07
N LEU A 131 -23.50 17.16 -9.81
CA LEU A 131 -23.06 17.73 -11.09
C LEU A 131 -24.11 17.60 -12.21
N ILE A 132 -24.98 16.59 -12.15
CA ILE A 132 -26.07 16.38 -13.11
C ILE A 132 -27.22 17.38 -12.89
N ILE A 133 -27.48 17.79 -11.65
CA ILE A 133 -28.55 18.74 -11.32
C ILE A 133 -28.26 20.10 -11.97
N GLN A 134 -29.13 20.53 -12.89
CA GLN A 134 -28.98 21.80 -13.62
C GLN A 134 -29.30 23.04 -12.78
N GLN A 135 -30.10 22.88 -11.71
CA GLN A 135 -30.47 23.98 -10.84
C GLN A 135 -29.28 24.50 -10.00
N PRO A 136 -29.25 25.81 -9.68
CA PRO A 136 -28.23 26.36 -8.80
C PRO A 136 -28.35 25.73 -7.41
N LEU A 137 -27.31 25.04 -6.98
CA LEU A 137 -27.24 24.44 -5.65
C LEU A 137 -26.82 25.48 -4.62
N PRO A 138 -27.21 25.33 -3.34
CA PRO A 138 -26.72 26.20 -2.28
C PRO A 138 -25.21 26.02 -2.10
N LEU A 139 -24.47 27.13 -2.10
CA LEU A 139 -23.00 27.14 -1.98
C LEU A 139 -22.50 26.39 -0.73
N GLN A 140 -23.28 26.43 0.36
CA GLN A 140 -22.97 25.73 1.60
C GLN A 140 -22.94 24.21 1.41
N LEU A 141 -23.86 23.65 0.61
CA LEU A 141 -23.88 22.22 0.30
C LEU A 141 -22.65 21.81 -0.51
N ILE A 142 -22.29 22.59 -1.54
CA ILE A 142 -21.09 22.31 -2.35
C ILE A 142 -19.84 22.34 -1.48
N LYS A 143 -19.68 23.38 -0.65
CA LYS A 143 -18.54 23.50 0.26
C LYS A 143 -18.50 22.34 1.27
N PHE A 144 -19.65 21.93 1.79
CA PHE A 144 -19.74 20.78 2.69
C PHE A 144 -19.25 19.49 2.01
N ILE A 145 -19.71 19.20 0.79
CA ILE A 145 -19.28 18.02 0.04
C ILE A 145 -17.79 18.08 -0.32
N GLN A 146 -17.28 19.25 -0.71
CA GLN A 146 -15.84 19.43 -0.95
C GLN A 146 -15.01 19.19 0.31
N LEU A 147 -15.47 19.67 1.48
CA LEU A 147 -14.82 19.38 2.75
C LEU A 147 -14.82 17.87 3.04
N CYS A 148 -15.95 17.19 2.85
CA CYS A 148 -16.04 15.73 3.02
C CYS A 148 -15.09 14.97 2.09
N LEU A 149 -14.97 15.40 0.83
CA LEU A 149 -14.01 14.84 -0.13
C LEU A 149 -12.55 15.03 0.31
N LEU A 150 -12.19 16.21 0.81
CA LEU A 150 -10.85 16.49 1.31
C LEU A 150 -10.52 15.74 2.60
N ILE A 151 -11.49 15.63 3.52
CA ILE A 151 -11.39 14.78 4.70
C ILE A 151 -11.15 13.34 4.27
N CYS A 152 -11.94 12.83 3.32
CA CYS A 152 -11.77 11.49 2.77
C CYS A 152 -10.37 11.30 2.17
N LEU A 153 -9.87 12.28 1.41
CA LEU A 153 -8.52 12.29 0.83
C LEU A 153 -7.41 12.18 1.88
N ALA A 154 -7.63 12.75 3.07
CA ALA A 154 -6.68 12.71 4.18
C ALA A 154 -6.81 11.48 5.09
N LEU A 155 -7.89 10.69 4.96
CA LEU A 155 -8.10 9.48 5.77
C LEU A 155 -6.96 8.45 5.66
N PRO A 156 -6.35 8.18 4.48
CA PRO A 156 -5.20 7.29 4.40
C PRO A 156 -4.04 7.68 5.33
N LEU A 157 -3.75 8.97 5.45
CA LEU A 157 -2.76 9.52 6.38
C LEU A 157 -3.23 9.41 7.82
N GLY A 158 -4.49 9.74 8.10
CA GLY A 158 -5.08 9.59 9.43
C GLY A 158 -5.02 8.14 9.94
N ILE A 159 -5.33 7.17 9.08
CA ILE A 159 -5.27 5.73 9.38
C ILE A 159 -3.82 5.27 9.55
N LEU A 160 -2.88 5.85 8.79
CA LEU A 160 -1.45 5.55 8.93
C LEU A 160 -0.93 5.93 10.32
N VAL A 161 -1.19 7.15 10.79
CA VAL A 161 -0.63 7.65 12.06
C VAL A 161 -1.39 7.17 13.31
N LEU A 162 -2.56 6.57 13.13
CA LEU A 162 -3.42 6.07 14.21
C LEU A 162 -2.71 5.16 15.23
N PRO A 163 -1.81 4.24 14.83
CA PRO A 163 -1.12 3.38 15.79
C PRO A 163 -0.14 4.14 16.70
N GLY A 164 0.32 5.31 16.26
CA GLY A 164 1.11 6.22 17.09
C GLY A 164 0.24 6.90 18.13
N SER A 165 -0.87 7.52 17.71
CA SER A 165 -1.88 8.11 18.60
C SER A 165 -3.15 8.47 17.86
N TRP A 166 -4.31 8.27 18.48
CA TRP A 166 -5.61 8.74 17.97
C TRP A 166 -5.67 10.28 17.87
N LEU A 167 -4.91 10.99 18.71
CA LEU A 167 -4.81 12.45 18.66
C LEU A 167 -4.14 12.92 17.37
N LEU A 168 -3.14 12.20 16.86
CA LEU A 168 -2.48 12.54 15.59
C LEU A 168 -3.45 12.39 14.42
N SER A 169 -4.25 11.31 14.40
CA SER A 169 -5.29 11.11 13.38
C SER A 169 -6.33 12.22 13.42
N LEU A 170 -6.79 12.63 14.61
CA LEU A 170 -7.70 13.76 14.74
C LEU A 170 -7.08 15.08 14.32
N LEU A 171 -5.82 15.32 14.68
CA LEU A 171 -5.08 16.52 14.29
C LEU A 171 -5.01 16.66 12.76
N VAL A 172 -4.77 15.57 12.03
CA VAL A 172 -4.80 15.56 10.55
C VAL A 172 -6.18 16.04 10.05
N LEU A 173 -7.27 15.52 10.59
CA LEU A 173 -8.63 15.91 10.19
C LEU A 173 -8.95 17.37 10.51
N VAL A 174 -8.56 17.83 11.70
CA VAL A 174 -8.74 19.22 12.14
C VAL A 174 -7.94 20.18 11.26
N ILE A 175 -6.69 19.85 10.94
CA ILE A 175 -5.85 20.66 10.04
C ILE A 175 -6.47 20.77 8.65
N VAL A 176 -7.02 19.68 8.11
CA VAL A 176 -7.73 19.70 6.82
C VAL A 176 -8.96 20.59 6.89
N GLY A 177 -9.76 20.49 7.96
CA GLY A 177 -10.91 21.36 8.19
C GLY A 177 -10.51 22.84 8.27
N ILE A 178 -9.50 23.19 9.05
CA ILE A 178 -8.98 24.56 9.16
C ILE A 178 -8.44 25.05 7.82
N SER A 179 -7.67 24.21 7.11
CA SER A 179 -7.11 24.53 5.79
C SER A 179 -8.23 24.80 4.78
N PHE A 180 -9.32 24.05 4.82
CA PHE A 180 -10.45 24.23 3.93
C PHE A 180 -11.14 25.59 4.11
N TYR A 181 -11.37 26.03 5.36
CA TYR A 181 -12.04 27.30 5.62
C TYR A 181 -11.12 28.51 5.46
N ARG A 182 -9.80 28.35 5.65
CA ARG A 182 -8.83 29.44 5.48
C ARG A 182 -8.33 29.58 4.05
N SER A 183 -8.21 28.48 3.31
CA SER A 183 -7.67 28.50 1.96
C SER A 183 -8.75 28.82 0.95
N LYS A 184 -8.52 29.83 0.11
CA LYS A 184 -9.34 30.08 -1.10
C LYS A 184 -9.00 29.12 -2.25
N ASP A 185 -7.97 28.31 -2.07
CA ASP A 185 -7.37 27.48 -3.11
C ASP A 185 -7.36 25.99 -2.68
N TYR A 186 -8.33 25.24 -3.19
CA TYR A 186 -8.50 23.83 -2.88
C TYR A 186 -7.36 22.96 -3.41
N LEU A 187 -6.72 23.36 -4.53
CA LEU A 187 -5.60 22.62 -5.11
C LEU A 187 -4.39 22.62 -4.18
N LYS A 188 -4.10 23.76 -3.54
CA LYS A 188 -3.03 23.81 -2.51
C LYS A 188 -3.31 22.87 -1.34
N THR A 189 -4.56 22.79 -0.88
CA THR A 189 -4.95 21.85 0.18
C THR A 189 -4.76 20.40 -0.26
N ILE A 190 -5.20 20.04 -1.46
CA ILE A 190 -5.02 18.70 -2.05
C ILE A 190 -3.53 18.37 -2.17
N MET A 191 -2.72 19.29 -2.68
CA MET A 191 -1.27 19.14 -2.83
C MET A 191 -0.61 18.84 -1.48
N ILE A 192 -0.94 19.62 -0.43
CA ILE A 192 -0.38 19.41 0.91
C ILE A 192 -0.79 18.03 1.45
N ILE A 193 -2.08 17.67 1.38
CA ILE A 193 -2.56 16.35 1.85
C ILE A 193 -1.81 15.23 1.12
N ALA A 194 -1.69 15.32 -0.20
CA ALA A 194 -1.08 14.28 -1.03
C ALA A 194 0.44 14.17 -0.77
N LEU A 195 1.17 15.28 -0.74
CA LEU A 195 2.60 15.28 -0.46
C LEU A 195 2.93 14.84 0.97
N VAL A 196 2.14 15.27 1.97
CA VAL A 196 2.33 14.84 3.36
C VAL A 196 2.01 13.35 3.50
N THR A 197 0.99 12.83 2.81
CA THR A 197 0.67 11.40 2.80
C THR A 197 1.81 10.58 2.21
N ALA A 198 2.31 10.98 1.03
CA ALA A 198 3.46 10.33 0.39
C ALA A 198 4.71 10.40 1.28
N GLY A 199 5.02 11.57 1.82
CA GLY A 199 6.16 11.80 2.71
C GLY A 199 6.10 10.97 3.99
N ALA A 200 4.93 10.93 4.65
CA ALA A 200 4.73 10.15 5.86
C ALA A 200 4.91 8.64 5.62
N LEU A 201 4.43 8.12 4.49
CA LEU A 201 4.65 6.73 4.10
C LEU A 201 6.13 6.44 3.85
N MET A 202 6.81 7.30 3.08
CA MET A 202 8.24 7.15 2.83
C MET A 202 9.07 7.18 4.13
N ILE A 203 8.78 8.12 5.02
CA ILE A 203 9.44 8.23 6.33
C ILE A 203 9.17 7.01 7.19
N ASP A 204 7.94 6.50 7.23
CA ASP A 204 7.61 5.31 8.02
C ASP A 204 8.36 4.07 7.54
N VAL A 205 8.47 3.89 6.21
CA VAL A 205 9.22 2.78 5.61
C VAL A 205 10.70 2.87 5.99
N LEU A 206 11.31 4.06 5.90
CA LEU A 206 12.70 4.29 6.28
C LEU A 206 12.94 4.10 7.79
N ARG A 207 11.92 4.32 8.63
CA ARG A 207 11.97 4.07 10.08
C ARG A 207 11.74 2.61 10.47
N GLY A 208 11.42 1.72 9.53
CA GLY A 208 11.17 0.30 9.81
C GLY A 208 9.68 -0.07 10.02
N PHE A 209 8.76 0.66 9.38
CA PHE A 209 7.33 0.34 9.29
C PHE A 209 6.56 0.43 10.62
N TRP A 210 6.90 1.38 11.50
CA TRP A 210 6.26 1.52 12.81
C TRP A 210 4.76 1.77 12.72
N TRP A 211 4.32 2.51 11.70
CA TRP A 211 2.92 2.85 11.47
C TRP A 211 2.22 1.86 10.55
N ILE A 212 2.81 1.52 9.40
CA ILE A 212 2.25 0.54 8.45
C ILE A 212 1.99 -0.79 9.15
N ARG A 213 2.86 -1.23 10.06
CA ARG A 213 2.73 -2.51 10.76
C ARG A 213 1.43 -2.69 11.52
N TYR A 214 0.89 -1.59 12.07
CA TYR A 214 -0.28 -1.61 12.94
C TYR A 214 -1.46 -0.81 12.36
N SER A 215 -1.39 -0.44 11.08
CA SER A 215 -2.46 0.28 10.40
C SER A 215 -3.52 -0.69 9.84
N PHE A 216 -4.77 -0.24 9.78
CA PHE A 216 -5.87 -0.98 9.14
C PHE A 216 -5.67 -1.19 7.63
N LEU A 217 -4.91 -0.32 6.96
CA LEU A 217 -4.50 -0.46 5.55
C LEU A 217 -3.16 -1.20 5.40
N GLY A 218 -2.54 -1.59 6.52
CA GLY A 218 -1.24 -2.22 6.60
C GLY A 218 -1.30 -3.74 6.62
N TYR A 219 -0.49 -4.38 7.46
CA TYR A 219 -0.31 -5.84 7.49
C TYR A 219 -1.49 -6.59 8.10
N ASP A 220 -1.70 -7.82 7.61
CA ASP A 220 -2.62 -8.80 8.20
C ASP A 220 -1.81 -10.03 8.61
N ALA A 221 -1.20 -9.94 9.79
CA ALA A 221 -0.32 -10.97 10.34
C ALA A 221 -1.08 -12.24 10.76
N ILE A 222 -2.36 -12.10 11.14
CA ILE A 222 -3.19 -13.23 11.61
C ILE A 222 -3.62 -14.08 10.41
N ALA A 223 -4.04 -13.45 9.31
CA ALA A 223 -4.35 -14.17 8.08
C ALA A 223 -3.09 -14.61 7.32
N GLY A 224 -1.90 -14.14 7.71
CA GLY A 224 -0.64 -14.40 7.03
C GLY A 224 -0.54 -13.80 5.63
N ALA A 225 -1.32 -12.76 5.33
CA ALA A 225 -1.35 -12.17 3.99
C ALA A 225 -0.07 -11.39 3.65
N ARG A 226 0.54 -10.72 4.65
CA ARG A 226 1.82 -10.01 4.54
C ARG A 226 2.36 -9.66 5.93
N TYR A 227 3.66 -9.87 6.13
CA TYR A 227 4.35 -9.54 7.38
C TYR A 227 5.30 -8.32 7.29
N TYR A 228 5.86 -8.02 6.13
CA TYR A 228 6.79 -6.90 5.93
C TYR A 228 6.62 -6.24 4.55
N GLY A 229 7.32 -5.13 4.32
CA GLY A 229 7.28 -4.38 3.05
C GLY A 229 6.08 -3.44 2.93
N ILE A 230 5.80 -2.90 1.75
CA ILE A 230 4.65 -2.01 1.53
C ILE A 230 3.50 -2.82 0.93
N GLY A 231 2.35 -2.81 1.62
CA GLY A 231 1.11 -3.42 1.15
C GLY A 231 0.58 -2.79 -0.14
N ASN A 232 -0.28 -3.49 -0.87
CA ASN A 232 -0.78 -2.99 -2.17
C ASN A 232 -1.69 -1.77 -2.01
N GLU A 233 -2.40 -1.68 -0.87
CA GLU A 233 -3.19 -0.54 -0.44
C GLU A 233 -2.32 0.71 -0.30
N TYR A 234 -1.29 0.65 0.56
CA TYR A 234 -0.40 1.79 0.80
C TYR A 234 0.54 2.08 -0.36
N MET A 235 0.89 1.08 -1.16
CA MET A 235 1.63 1.29 -2.41
C MET A 235 0.80 2.12 -3.39
N GLY A 236 -0.48 1.78 -3.59
CA GLY A 236 -1.38 2.58 -4.43
C GLY A 236 -1.55 4.01 -3.91
N ILE A 237 -1.78 4.16 -2.60
CA ILE A 237 -1.84 5.48 -1.94
C ILE A 237 -0.55 6.28 -2.17
N LEU A 238 0.63 5.69 -1.97
CA LEU A 238 1.92 6.37 -2.14
C LEU A 238 2.11 6.84 -3.58
N VAL A 239 1.87 5.98 -4.56
CA VAL A 239 2.03 6.32 -5.99
C VAL A 239 1.03 7.40 -6.41
N GLY A 240 -0.26 7.20 -6.10
CA GLY A 240 -1.33 8.14 -6.48
C GLY A 240 -1.17 9.51 -5.80
N SER A 241 -0.85 9.54 -4.51
CA SER A 241 -0.62 10.78 -3.76
C SER A 241 0.63 11.52 -4.24
N LEU A 242 1.73 10.82 -4.51
CA LEU A 242 2.95 11.47 -4.97
C LEU A 242 2.78 12.02 -6.40
N ILE A 243 2.16 11.27 -7.33
CA ILE A 243 1.87 11.76 -8.69
C ILE A 243 1.02 13.03 -8.63
N MET A 244 -0.12 12.97 -7.91
CA MET A 244 -1.05 14.10 -7.84
C MET A 244 -0.44 15.29 -7.11
N GLY A 245 0.13 15.06 -5.93
CA GLY A 245 0.78 16.12 -5.13
C GLY A 245 1.93 16.79 -5.88
N TRP A 246 2.79 16.02 -6.54
CA TRP A 246 3.92 16.57 -7.30
C TRP A 246 3.48 17.31 -8.56
N SER A 247 2.45 16.82 -9.25
CA SER A 247 1.89 17.50 -10.43
C SER A 247 1.31 18.88 -10.09
N ILE A 248 0.63 19.00 -8.94
CA ILE A 248 0.08 20.26 -8.44
C ILE A 248 1.20 21.16 -7.92
N LEU A 249 2.22 20.61 -7.24
CA LEU A 249 3.40 21.36 -6.83
C LEU A 249 4.09 22.01 -8.03
N ARG A 250 4.30 21.23 -9.10
CA ARG A 250 4.85 21.74 -10.36
C ARG A 250 3.91 22.75 -11.02
N HIS A 251 2.60 22.71 -10.80
CA HIS A 251 1.70 23.75 -11.31
C HIS A 251 1.99 25.12 -10.66
N TYR A 252 2.14 25.17 -9.34
CA TYR A 252 2.43 26.42 -8.62
C TYR A 252 3.89 26.89 -8.70
N TRP A 253 4.83 25.95 -8.67
CA TRP A 253 6.26 26.26 -8.63
C TRP A 253 7.00 25.64 -9.81
N ASN A 254 7.74 26.49 -10.52
CA ASN A 254 8.61 26.03 -11.59
C ASN A 254 9.95 25.54 -11.02
N LEU A 255 10.06 24.24 -10.77
CA LEU A 255 11.27 23.62 -10.16
C LEU A 255 12.40 23.33 -11.19
N GLY A 256 12.46 24.06 -12.30
CA GLY A 256 13.52 23.94 -13.30
C GLY A 256 13.50 22.65 -14.14
N LYS A 257 14.69 22.23 -14.62
CA LYS A 257 14.96 21.19 -15.64
C LYS A 257 14.62 19.73 -15.25
N GLY A 258 13.78 19.52 -14.24
CA GLY A 258 13.24 18.19 -13.91
C GLY A 258 14.18 17.23 -13.17
N TRP A 259 15.37 17.69 -12.73
CA TRP A 259 16.28 16.86 -11.93
C TRP A 259 15.69 16.51 -10.56
N LEU A 260 15.06 17.49 -9.89
CA LEU A 260 14.37 17.27 -8.62
C LEU A 260 13.23 16.26 -8.78
N ASP A 261 12.46 16.36 -9.86
CA ASP A 261 11.39 15.42 -10.19
C ASP A 261 11.96 13.98 -10.27
N PHE A 262 13.05 13.81 -11.03
CA PHE A 262 13.73 12.53 -11.19
C PHE A 262 14.24 11.96 -9.86
N MET A 263 14.90 12.78 -9.03
CA MET A 263 15.42 12.35 -7.72
C MET A 263 14.31 11.89 -6.77
N VAL A 264 13.19 12.62 -6.71
CA VAL A 264 12.06 12.27 -5.84
C VAL A 264 11.42 10.97 -6.30
N PHE A 265 11.19 10.82 -7.61
CA PHE A 265 10.60 9.60 -8.17
C PHE A 265 11.52 8.39 -8.05
N LEU A 266 12.82 8.56 -8.29
CA LEU A 266 13.80 7.50 -8.09
C LEU A 266 13.83 7.06 -6.62
N THR A 267 13.84 8.00 -5.68
CA THR A 267 13.79 7.70 -4.24
C THR A 267 12.53 6.92 -3.88
N ALA A 268 11.36 7.34 -4.38
CA ALA A 268 10.11 6.64 -4.15
C ALA A 268 10.10 5.22 -4.75
N ILE A 269 10.64 5.03 -5.96
CA ILE A 269 10.79 3.70 -6.58
C ILE A 269 11.67 2.80 -5.70
N MET A 270 12.81 3.31 -5.23
CA MET A 270 13.71 2.55 -4.36
C MET A 270 13.02 2.16 -3.05
N ILE A 271 12.28 3.08 -2.42
CA ILE A 271 11.53 2.82 -1.19
C ILE A 271 10.47 1.72 -1.40
N ILE A 272 9.78 1.71 -2.54
CA ILE A 272 8.74 0.72 -2.84
C ILE A 272 9.33 -0.65 -3.17
N ALA A 273 10.41 -0.69 -3.96
CA ALA A 273 10.88 -1.93 -4.58
C ALA A 273 12.05 -2.60 -3.85
N ALA A 274 12.88 -1.85 -3.11
CA ALA A 274 14.09 -2.41 -2.51
C ALA A 274 13.79 -3.53 -1.49
N PRO A 275 14.57 -4.63 -1.46
CA PRO A 275 14.37 -5.77 -0.54
C PRO A 275 14.49 -5.43 0.96
N GLN A 276 15.20 -4.35 1.28
CA GLN A 276 15.33 -3.84 2.66
C GLN A 276 14.09 -3.08 3.12
N TRP A 277 13.37 -2.50 2.16
CA TRP A 277 12.25 -1.60 2.38
C TRP A 277 10.99 -2.27 1.82
N GLY A 278 10.36 -1.66 0.82
CA GLY A 278 9.01 -2.03 0.42
C GLY A 278 8.85 -3.44 -0.17
N THR A 279 9.90 -4.04 -0.74
CA THR A 279 9.88 -5.41 -1.32
C THR A 279 8.63 -5.67 -2.20
N ASN A 280 8.14 -4.65 -2.91
CA ASN A 280 6.93 -4.75 -3.72
C ASN A 280 7.29 -4.58 -5.20
N VAL A 281 7.52 -5.71 -5.89
CA VAL A 281 7.92 -5.74 -7.30
C VAL A 281 6.84 -5.13 -8.19
N GLY A 282 5.58 -5.54 -8.01
CA GLY A 282 4.46 -5.00 -8.78
C GLY A 282 4.29 -3.49 -8.55
N GLY A 283 4.51 -3.04 -7.31
CA GLY A 283 4.58 -1.63 -6.94
C GLY A 283 5.74 -0.89 -7.58
N GLY A 284 6.92 -1.51 -7.67
CA GLY A 284 8.09 -0.96 -8.36
C GLY A 284 7.82 -0.73 -9.85
N ILE A 285 7.24 -1.73 -10.53
CA ILE A 285 6.82 -1.59 -11.95
C ILE A 285 5.78 -0.47 -12.09
N THR A 286 4.79 -0.45 -11.20
CA THR A 286 3.74 0.59 -11.16
C THR A 286 4.33 1.99 -11.00
N ALA A 287 5.29 2.15 -10.08
CA ALA A 287 5.97 3.40 -9.81
C ALA A 287 6.85 3.86 -10.98
N VAL A 288 7.63 2.96 -11.59
CA VAL A 288 8.45 3.28 -12.78
C VAL A 288 7.56 3.77 -13.93
N VAL A 289 6.46 3.07 -14.20
CA VAL A 289 5.52 3.42 -15.27
C VAL A 289 4.82 4.76 -14.97
N GLY A 290 4.25 4.92 -13.78
CA GLY A 290 3.50 6.11 -13.38
C GLY A 290 4.37 7.35 -13.25
N PHE A 291 5.45 7.26 -12.46
CA PHE A 291 6.36 8.38 -12.25
C PHE A 291 7.18 8.71 -13.51
N GLY A 292 7.61 7.70 -14.26
CA GLY A 292 8.33 7.92 -15.52
C GLY A 292 7.47 8.67 -16.54
N LEU A 293 6.21 8.28 -16.69
CA LEU A 293 5.29 8.99 -17.58
C LEU A 293 5.03 10.43 -17.11
N LEU A 294 4.81 10.65 -15.81
CA LEU A 294 4.64 11.99 -15.25
C LEU A 294 5.89 12.85 -15.49
N TRP A 295 7.08 12.31 -15.20
CA TRP A 295 8.35 13.01 -15.37
C TRP A 295 8.55 13.50 -16.81
N ILE A 296 8.35 12.61 -17.79
CA ILE A 296 8.47 12.92 -19.22
C ILE A 296 7.45 13.98 -19.63
N SER A 297 6.21 13.84 -19.18
CA SER A 297 5.13 14.78 -19.50
C SER A 297 5.37 16.17 -18.88
N LEU A 298 5.97 16.25 -17.70
CA LEU A 298 6.34 17.51 -17.04
C LEU A 298 7.49 18.25 -17.75
N GLN A 299 8.31 17.55 -18.55
CA GLN A 299 9.34 18.17 -19.39
C GLN A 299 8.79 18.67 -20.74
N GLN A 300 7.47 18.64 -20.96
CA GLN A 300 6.83 19.05 -22.21
C GLN A 300 7.29 18.23 -23.43
N VAL A 301 7.81 17.02 -23.21
CA VAL A 301 8.20 16.10 -24.28
C VAL A 301 6.94 15.36 -24.74
N LYS A 302 6.68 15.39 -26.06
CA LYS A 302 5.55 14.65 -26.65
C LYS A 302 5.73 13.14 -26.41
N ILE A 303 4.69 12.50 -25.88
CA ILE A 303 4.66 11.04 -25.71
C ILE A 303 4.67 10.40 -27.11
N ARG A 304 5.70 9.60 -27.39
CA ARG A 304 5.88 8.85 -28.64
C ARG A 304 5.95 7.36 -28.33
N PRO A 305 5.80 6.46 -29.32
CA PRO A 305 5.99 5.02 -29.10
C PRO A 305 7.38 4.68 -28.49
N ARG A 306 8.40 5.48 -28.82
CA ARG A 306 9.74 5.39 -28.22
C ARG A 306 9.74 5.63 -26.70
N THR A 307 8.82 6.46 -26.20
CA THR A 307 8.63 6.68 -24.75
C THR A 307 8.17 5.40 -24.06
N LEU A 308 7.26 4.65 -24.68
CA LEU A 308 6.83 3.35 -24.15
C LEU A 308 7.99 2.36 -24.12
N LEU A 309 8.79 2.30 -25.20
CA LEU A 309 9.99 1.47 -25.23
C LEU A 309 10.99 1.85 -24.12
N PHE A 310 11.21 3.15 -23.89
CA PHE A 310 12.07 3.63 -22.80
C PHE A 310 11.54 3.18 -21.43
N LEU A 311 10.23 3.29 -21.17
CA LEU A 311 9.63 2.84 -19.92
C LEU A 311 9.79 1.32 -19.73
N VAL A 312 9.57 0.53 -20.79
CA VAL A 312 9.78 -0.92 -20.76
C VAL A 312 11.24 -1.25 -20.44
N ILE A 313 12.20 -0.59 -21.10
CA ILE A 313 13.63 -0.76 -20.83
C ILE A 313 13.95 -0.38 -19.38
N ALA A 314 13.42 0.73 -18.88
CA ALA A 314 13.63 1.18 -17.51
C ALA A 314 13.08 0.17 -16.48
N VAL A 315 11.90 -0.42 -16.75
CA VAL A 315 11.34 -1.50 -15.93
C VAL A 315 12.26 -2.72 -15.93
N VAL A 316 12.66 -3.19 -17.12
CA VAL A 316 13.53 -4.38 -17.26
C VAL A 316 14.87 -4.17 -16.55
N LEU A 317 15.51 -3.01 -16.74
CA LEU A 317 16.75 -2.66 -16.07
C LEU A 317 16.57 -2.56 -14.55
N GLY A 318 15.54 -1.87 -14.08
CA GLY A 318 15.25 -1.74 -12.65
C GLY A 318 15.03 -3.09 -11.98
N LEU A 319 14.23 -3.97 -12.59
CA LEU A 319 14.02 -5.33 -12.10
C LEU A 319 15.32 -6.14 -12.10
N SER A 320 16.13 -6.04 -13.15
CA SER A 320 17.41 -6.75 -13.25
C SER A 320 18.37 -6.32 -12.14
N ILE A 321 18.48 -5.01 -11.88
CA ILE A 321 19.31 -4.47 -10.79
C ILE A 321 18.82 -4.99 -9.43
N LEU A 322 17.51 -4.97 -9.19
CA LEU A 322 16.93 -5.48 -7.94
C LEU A 322 17.19 -6.97 -7.76
N MET A 323 17.09 -7.77 -8.81
CA MET A 323 17.37 -9.21 -8.78
C MET A 323 18.85 -9.50 -8.47
N VAL A 324 19.78 -8.79 -9.13
CA VAL A 324 21.21 -8.95 -8.87
C VAL A 324 21.55 -8.53 -7.44
N PHE A 325 20.99 -7.42 -6.96
CA PHE A 325 21.19 -6.97 -5.59
C PHE A 325 20.62 -7.96 -4.58
N ASP A 326 19.43 -8.51 -4.81
CA ASP A 326 18.83 -9.52 -3.92
C ASP A 326 19.64 -10.82 -3.91
N PHE A 327 20.13 -11.27 -5.07
CA PHE A 327 20.94 -12.50 -5.18
C PHE A 327 22.30 -12.39 -4.47
N SER A 328 22.88 -11.19 -4.40
CA SER A 328 24.14 -10.94 -3.69
C SER A 328 24.04 -11.05 -2.16
N ARG A 329 22.82 -11.20 -1.63
CA ARG A 329 22.57 -11.27 -0.18
C ARG A 329 22.68 -12.71 0.36
N PRO A 330 23.01 -12.86 1.66
CA PRO A 330 22.96 -14.15 2.33
C PRO A 330 21.60 -14.81 2.14
N GLU A 331 21.56 -16.13 2.00
CA GLU A 331 20.31 -16.85 1.72
C GLU A 331 19.20 -16.54 2.72
N SER A 332 19.53 -16.31 4.00
CA SER A 332 18.58 -15.91 5.05
C SER A 332 17.89 -14.57 4.78
N ALA A 333 18.51 -13.67 4.01
CA ALA A 333 18.04 -12.33 3.69
C ALA A 333 17.47 -12.18 2.26
N GLN A 334 17.56 -13.23 1.43
CA GLN A 334 17.04 -13.23 0.06
C GLN A 334 15.50 -13.20 0.03
N SER A 335 14.94 -12.41 -0.89
CA SER A 335 13.51 -12.30 -1.09
C SER A 335 12.91 -13.47 -1.90
N HIS A 336 11.58 -13.57 -1.92
CA HIS A 336 10.84 -14.53 -2.75
C HIS A 336 11.12 -14.41 -4.26
N ILE A 337 11.75 -13.33 -4.71
CA ILE A 337 12.13 -13.12 -6.12
C ILE A 337 13.17 -14.18 -6.53
N GLY A 338 14.14 -14.48 -5.66
CA GLY A 338 15.13 -15.55 -5.91
C GLY A 338 14.49 -16.93 -6.08
N GLN A 339 13.48 -17.25 -5.26
CA GLN A 339 12.75 -18.53 -5.35
C GLN A 339 11.94 -18.65 -6.65
N THR A 340 11.38 -17.54 -7.15
CA THR A 340 10.66 -17.56 -8.44
C THR A 340 11.60 -17.90 -9.59
N VAL A 341 12.83 -17.40 -9.56
CA VAL A 341 13.86 -17.74 -10.55
C VAL A 341 14.23 -19.22 -10.48
N ILE A 342 14.33 -19.79 -9.27
CA ILE A 342 14.59 -21.22 -9.08
C ILE A 342 13.42 -22.05 -9.63
N GLN A 343 12.17 -21.68 -9.33
CA GLN A 343 10.99 -22.37 -9.86
C GLN A 343 10.93 -22.33 -11.40
N ILE A 344 11.24 -21.18 -12.01
CA ILE A 344 11.28 -21.06 -13.48
C ILE A 344 12.39 -21.95 -14.06
N LYS A 345 13.55 -22.05 -13.40
CA LYS A 345 14.63 -22.95 -13.84
C LYS A 345 14.24 -24.43 -13.74
N GLN A 346 13.46 -24.83 -12.73
CA GLN A 346 13.07 -26.22 -12.50
C GLN A 346 11.86 -26.67 -13.33
N LEU A 347 10.85 -25.80 -13.47
CA LEU A 347 9.54 -26.14 -14.06
C LEU A 347 9.32 -25.49 -15.45
N GLY A 348 10.21 -24.60 -15.88
CA GLY A 348 10.13 -23.94 -17.18
C GLY A 348 8.86 -23.10 -17.36
N PHE A 349 8.25 -23.21 -18.55
CA PHE A 349 7.05 -22.44 -18.93
C PHE A 349 5.84 -22.73 -18.02
N THR A 350 5.75 -23.92 -17.42
CA THR A 350 4.61 -24.29 -16.57
C THR A 350 4.53 -23.44 -15.30
N ALA A 351 5.67 -23.09 -14.69
CA ALA A 351 5.70 -22.19 -13.53
C ALA A 351 5.16 -20.80 -13.88
N ILE A 352 5.55 -20.27 -15.04
CA ILE A 352 5.08 -18.96 -15.51
C ILE A 352 3.56 -18.99 -15.71
N TRP A 353 3.04 -20.04 -16.35
CA TRP A 353 1.61 -20.21 -16.55
C TRP A 353 0.84 -20.33 -15.22
N GLN A 354 1.35 -21.08 -14.24
CA GLN A 354 0.77 -21.20 -12.91
C GLN A 354 0.74 -19.86 -12.16
N ILE A 355 1.80 -19.07 -12.27
CA ILE A 355 1.85 -17.73 -11.66
C ILE A 355 0.81 -16.81 -12.30
N ILE A 356 0.71 -16.79 -13.63
CA ILE A 356 -0.26 -15.97 -14.38
C ILE A 356 -1.69 -16.37 -14.00
N THR A 357 -2.02 -17.65 -14.07
CA THR A 357 -3.36 -18.17 -13.75
C THR A 357 -3.76 -17.87 -12.31
N ARG A 358 -2.84 -18.05 -11.34
CA ARG A 358 -3.09 -17.68 -9.93
C ARG A 358 -3.35 -16.18 -9.77
N LYS A 359 -2.56 -15.31 -10.42
CA LYS A 359 -2.73 -13.85 -10.37
C LYS A 359 -4.05 -13.41 -11.00
N LEU A 360 -4.42 -14.00 -12.14
CA LEU A 360 -5.68 -13.71 -12.82
C LEU A 360 -6.87 -14.18 -11.98
N ALA A 361 -6.81 -15.39 -11.40
CA ALA A 361 -7.85 -15.90 -10.51
C ALA A 361 -8.06 -15.01 -9.28
N MET A 362 -6.96 -14.53 -8.65
CA MET A 362 -7.05 -13.60 -7.53
C MET A 362 -7.70 -12.27 -7.93
N ASN A 363 -7.25 -11.64 -9.02
CA ASN A 363 -7.87 -10.40 -9.51
C ASN A 363 -9.34 -10.60 -9.90
N TYR A 364 -9.69 -11.74 -10.49
CA TYR A 364 -11.06 -12.09 -10.82
C TYR A 364 -11.97 -12.22 -9.59
N ASN A 365 -11.51 -12.92 -8.56
CA ASN A 365 -12.22 -13.04 -7.29
C ASN A 365 -12.40 -11.68 -6.62
N LEU A 366 -11.35 -10.84 -6.63
CA LEU A 366 -11.45 -9.48 -6.12
C LEU A 366 -12.46 -8.66 -6.94
N LEU A 367 -12.41 -8.70 -8.27
CA LEU A 367 -13.38 -7.99 -9.14
C LEU A 367 -14.83 -8.37 -8.80
N ARG A 368 -15.11 -9.64 -8.54
CA ARG A 368 -16.46 -10.12 -8.20
C ARG A 368 -16.94 -9.72 -6.81
N TYR A 369 -16.10 -9.85 -5.79
CA TYR A 369 -16.55 -9.82 -4.39
C TYR A 369 -15.98 -8.68 -3.53
N SER A 370 -14.94 -7.99 -4.00
CA SER A 370 -14.28 -6.94 -3.23
C SER A 370 -15.02 -5.61 -3.31
N ILE A 371 -15.11 -4.92 -2.17
CA ILE A 371 -15.62 -3.54 -2.11
C ILE A 371 -14.71 -2.57 -2.88
N TRP A 372 -13.42 -2.88 -2.99
CA TRP A 372 -12.44 -2.11 -3.75
C TRP A 372 -12.73 -2.09 -5.24
N SER A 373 -13.33 -3.14 -5.79
CA SER A 373 -13.75 -3.21 -7.20
C SER A 373 -14.84 -2.18 -7.49
N ARG A 374 -15.82 -2.08 -6.58
CA ARG A 374 -16.89 -1.07 -6.65
C ARG A 374 -16.29 0.33 -6.54
N ALA A 375 -15.32 0.52 -5.65
CA ALA A 375 -14.62 1.79 -5.49
C ALA A 375 -13.87 2.21 -6.76
N LEU A 376 -13.13 1.26 -7.38
CA LEU A 376 -12.42 1.47 -8.63
C LEU A 376 -13.38 1.86 -9.75
N LEU A 377 -14.46 1.10 -9.94
CA LEU A 377 -15.46 1.39 -10.96
C LEU A 377 -16.09 2.77 -10.76
N VAL A 378 -16.54 3.09 -9.53
CA VAL A 378 -17.14 4.39 -9.21
C VAL A 378 -16.13 5.53 -9.40
N ALA A 379 -14.85 5.34 -9.07
CA ALA A 379 -13.80 6.32 -9.34
C ALA A 379 -13.59 6.54 -10.85
N ILE A 380 -13.54 5.47 -11.64
CA ILE A 380 -13.44 5.55 -13.10
C ILE A 380 -14.67 6.25 -13.68
N PHE A 381 -15.87 5.88 -13.26
CA PHE A 381 -17.11 6.56 -13.68
C PHE A 381 -17.14 8.01 -13.24
N ALA A 382 -16.63 8.34 -12.06
CA ALA A 382 -16.56 9.73 -11.60
C ALA A 382 -15.61 10.57 -12.44
N MET A 383 -14.45 10.02 -12.80
CA MET A 383 -13.52 10.67 -13.69
C MET A 383 -14.12 10.79 -15.10
N ALA A 384 -14.60 9.69 -15.68
CA ALA A 384 -15.20 9.67 -17.02
C ALA A 384 -16.42 10.61 -17.12
N GLY A 385 -17.30 10.62 -16.12
CA GLY A 385 -18.44 11.51 -16.05
C GLY A 385 -18.03 12.98 -16.07
N ASN A 386 -17.04 13.37 -15.25
CA ASN A 386 -16.49 14.73 -15.26
C ASN A 386 -15.82 15.10 -16.59
N LEU A 387 -15.17 14.14 -17.25
CA LEU A 387 -14.50 14.34 -18.53
C LEU A 387 -15.54 14.53 -19.65
N LEU A 388 -16.54 13.66 -19.73
CA LEU A 388 -17.51 13.66 -20.82
C LEU A 388 -18.59 14.74 -20.65
N TRP A 389 -18.84 15.19 -19.42
CA TRP A 389 -19.93 16.11 -19.11
C TRP A 389 -19.53 17.09 -17.99
N PRO A 390 -19.49 18.42 -18.22
CA PRO A 390 -19.66 19.16 -19.48
C PRO A 390 -18.35 19.24 -20.28
N ASN A 391 -18.41 19.17 -21.62
CA ASN A 391 -17.25 19.19 -22.54
C ASN A 391 -16.28 20.39 -22.28
N LYS A 392 -16.81 21.48 -21.70
CA LYS A 392 -16.04 22.65 -21.27
C LYS A 392 -15.05 22.37 -20.12
N TYR A 393 -15.30 21.37 -19.26
CA TYR A 393 -14.45 21.09 -18.10
C TYR A 393 -13.08 20.57 -18.50
N ILE A 394 -13.00 19.58 -19.41
CA ILE A 394 -11.70 19.12 -19.93
C ILE A 394 -10.96 20.27 -20.61
N TYR A 395 -11.64 21.02 -21.46
CA TYR A 395 -11.04 22.15 -22.17
C TYR A 395 -10.52 23.21 -21.20
N TRP A 396 -11.29 23.53 -20.17
CA TRP A 396 -10.87 24.41 -19.09
C TRP A 396 -9.66 23.84 -18.33
N LEU A 397 -9.69 22.55 -17.98
CA LEU A 397 -8.64 21.90 -17.19
C LEU A 397 -7.32 21.82 -17.96
N THR A 398 -7.39 21.47 -19.25
CA THR A 398 -6.22 21.38 -20.14
C THR A 398 -5.58 22.74 -20.38
N ASN A 399 -6.38 23.81 -20.51
CA ASN A 399 -5.86 25.16 -20.73
C ASN A 399 -5.35 25.83 -19.44
N ASN A 400 -6.04 25.67 -18.31
CA ASN A 400 -5.69 26.35 -17.06
C ASN A 400 -4.69 25.55 -16.21
N TYR A 401 -4.76 24.21 -16.25
CA TYR A 401 -3.97 23.32 -15.40
C TYR A 401 -3.32 22.16 -16.19
N PRO A 402 -2.51 22.44 -17.22
CA PRO A 402 -1.91 21.39 -18.06
C PRO A 402 -1.04 20.41 -17.26
N ARG A 403 -0.31 20.88 -16.24
CA ARG A 403 0.52 20.04 -15.37
C ARG A 403 -0.32 19.10 -14.49
N LEU A 404 -1.53 19.51 -14.10
CA LEU A 404 -2.47 18.66 -13.37
C LEU A 404 -3.01 17.55 -14.28
N VAL A 405 -3.30 17.84 -15.55
CA VAL A 405 -3.72 16.83 -16.53
C VAL A 405 -2.65 15.75 -16.69
N ASN A 406 -1.37 16.14 -16.74
CA ASN A 406 -0.26 15.17 -16.74
C ASN A 406 -0.28 14.27 -15.50
N GLY A 407 -0.61 14.83 -14.32
CA GLY A 407 -0.81 14.08 -13.08
C GLY A 407 -1.98 13.10 -13.14
N LEU A 408 -3.13 13.52 -13.69
CA LEU A 408 -4.31 12.66 -13.86
C LEU A 408 -4.00 11.49 -14.79
N VAL A 409 -3.40 11.75 -15.95
CA VAL A 409 -3.00 10.69 -16.91
C VAL A 409 -1.96 9.76 -16.28
N GLY A 410 -0.94 10.33 -15.61
CA GLY A 410 0.07 9.54 -14.88
C GLY A 410 -0.56 8.62 -13.84
N THR A 411 -1.56 9.10 -13.09
CA THR A 411 -2.26 8.32 -12.07
C THR A 411 -3.13 7.22 -12.68
N ILE A 412 -3.82 7.48 -13.80
CA ILE A 412 -4.61 6.46 -14.52
C ILE A 412 -3.69 5.36 -15.04
N VAL A 413 -2.57 5.74 -15.68
CA VAL A 413 -1.61 4.77 -16.21
C VAL A 413 -0.94 3.97 -15.10
N ALA A 414 -0.62 4.61 -13.96
CA ALA A 414 -0.17 3.92 -12.76
C ALA A 414 -1.23 2.94 -12.24
N ALA A 415 -2.51 3.34 -12.18
CA ALA A 415 -3.59 2.45 -11.74
C ALA A 415 -3.77 1.24 -12.68
N ILE A 416 -3.60 1.41 -13.99
CA ILE A 416 -3.61 0.31 -14.96
C ILE A 416 -2.42 -0.63 -14.73
N ALA A 417 -1.21 -0.08 -14.58
CA ALA A 417 -0.03 -0.89 -14.24
C ALA A 417 -0.22 -1.63 -12.90
N ALA A 418 -0.83 -0.98 -11.92
CA ALA A 418 -1.14 -1.56 -10.63
C ALA A 418 -2.07 -2.78 -10.78
N LEU A 419 -3.12 -2.64 -11.58
CA LEU A 419 -4.09 -3.70 -11.89
C LEU A 419 -3.43 -4.93 -12.54
N ILE A 420 -2.49 -4.70 -13.46
CA ILE A 420 -1.85 -5.77 -14.26
C ILE A 420 -0.78 -6.52 -13.46
N PHE A 421 0.10 -5.79 -12.77
CA PHE A 421 1.34 -6.39 -12.26
C PHE A 421 1.26 -6.88 -10.80
N ASN A 422 0.27 -6.43 -10.02
CA ASN A 422 0.13 -6.79 -8.61
C ASN A 422 -0.85 -7.95 -8.36
N ASP A 423 -0.58 -8.71 -7.29
CA ASP A 423 -1.44 -9.84 -6.89
C ASP A 423 -2.86 -9.38 -6.55
N SER A 424 -3.00 -8.32 -5.73
CA SER A 424 -4.27 -7.61 -5.49
C SER A 424 -4.37 -6.32 -6.29
N GLY A 425 -4.20 -6.43 -7.61
CA GLY A 425 -4.15 -5.30 -8.54
C GLY A 425 -5.35 -4.37 -8.46
N VAL A 426 -6.57 -4.90 -8.29
CA VAL A 426 -7.79 -4.09 -8.13
C VAL A 426 -7.69 -3.15 -6.92
N VAL A 427 -7.15 -3.63 -5.79
CA VAL A 427 -7.01 -2.84 -4.57
C VAL A 427 -5.98 -1.74 -4.74
N ALA A 428 -4.82 -2.07 -5.34
CA ALA A 428 -3.78 -1.10 -5.65
C ALA A 428 -4.26 -0.02 -6.65
N ALA A 429 -5.00 -0.43 -7.69
CA ALA A 429 -5.56 0.49 -8.68
C ALA A 429 -6.59 1.43 -8.05
N ALA A 430 -7.51 0.90 -7.23
CA ALA A 430 -8.54 1.68 -6.54
C ALA A 430 -7.94 2.75 -5.61
N THR A 431 -6.93 2.37 -4.84
CA THR A 431 -6.23 3.26 -3.91
C THR A 431 -5.34 4.28 -4.62
N CYS A 432 -4.77 3.93 -5.77
CA CYS A 432 -3.99 4.86 -6.60
C CYS A 432 -4.89 5.92 -7.27
N ILE A 433 -5.94 5.49 -7.96
CA ILE A 433 -6.82 6.40 -8.72
C ILE A 433 -7.65 7.33 -7.82
N PHE A 434 -7.82 6.94 -6.55
CA PHE A 434 -8.51 7.72 -5.52
C PHE A 434 -8.08 9.19 -5.45
N PHE A 435 -6.77 9.47 -5.54
CA PHE A 435 -6.26 10.84 -5.46
C PHE A 435 -6.67 11.67 -6.69
N ALA A 436 -6.60 11.07 -7.89
CA ALA A 436 -7.00 11.72 -9.14
C ALA A 436 -8.52 11.98 -9.17
N ALA A 437 -9.33 10.96 -8.85
CA ALA A 437 -10.79 11.05 -8.85
C ALA A 437 -11.30 12.10 -7.86
N THR A 438 -10.77 12.10 -6.63
CA THR A 438 -11.14 13.11 -5.62
C THR A 438 -10.78 14.52 -6.07
N THR A 439 -9.57 14.70 -6.62
CA THR A 439 -9.12 16.01 -7.12
C THR A 439 -10.03 16.54 -8.21
N MET A 440 -10.41 15.70 -9.17
CA MET A 440 -11.32 16.08 -10.24
C MET A 440 -12.71 16.46 -9.73
N LEU A 441 -13.27 15.69 -8.79
CA LEU A 441 -14.59 15.99 -8.24
C LEU A 441 -14.61 17.31 -7.46
N VAL A 442 -13.59 17.58 -6.64
CA VAL A 442 -13.48 18.85 -5.89
C VAL A 442 -13.44 20.04 -6.86
N LEU A 443 -12.70 19.95 -7.95
CA LEU A 443 -12.59 21.01 -8.97
C LEU A 443 -13.86 21.17 -9.79
N ALA A 444 -14.45 20.06 -10.26
CA ALA A 444 -15.69 20.10 -11.03
C ALA A 444 -16.83 20.76 -10.22
N LEU A 445 -16.93 20.43 -8.93
CA LEU A 445 -17.88 21.06 -8.01
C LEU A 445 -17.60 22.57 -7.81
N ALA A 446 -16.33 22.98 -7.74
CA ALA A 446 -15.97 24.40 -7.63
C ALA A 446 -16.39 25.20 -8.87
N LEU A 447 -16.30 24.57 -10.05
CA LEU A 447 -16.61 25.20 -11.33
C LEU A 447 -18.08 25.11 -11.70
N LYS A 448 -18.89 24.30 -11.00
CA LYS A 448 -20.31 24.13 -11.32
C LYS A 448 -21.05 25.47 -11.45
N HIS A 449 -20.74 26.44 -10.60
CA HIS A 449 -21.36 27.77 -10.65
C HIS A 449 -20.76 28.73 -11.69
N ASN A 450 -19.60 28.41 -12.26
CA ASN A 450 -18.93 29.22 -13.29
C ASN A 450 -19.05 28.61 -14.71
N LEU A 451 -19.51 27.36 -14.84
CA LEU A 451 -19.60 26.62 -16.11
C LEU A 451 -20.94 26.80 -16.84
N PHE A 452 -21.97 27.26 -16.14
CA PHE A 452 -23.25 27.62 -16.73
C PHE A 452 -23.35 29.16 -16.71
N PRO A 453 -23.36 29.84 -17.86
CA PRO A 453 -23.66 31.27 -17.89
C PRO A 453 -25.09 31.48 -17.37
N SER A 454 -25.26 32.54 -16.59
CA SER A 454 -26.52 33.17 -16.21
C SER A 454 -27.43 33.41 -17.41
#